data_AF-W3V6T2-F1
#
_entry.id   AF-W3V6T2-F1
#
_cell.length_a   1.000
_cell.length_b   1.000
_cell.length_c   1.000
_cell.angle_alpha   90.00
_cell.angle_beta   90.00
_cell.angle_gamma   90.00
#
_symmetry.space_group_name_H-M   'P 1'
#
loop_
_entity.id
_entity.type
_entity.pdbx_description
1 polymer ?
#
loop_
_entity_poly.entity_id
_entity_poly.type
_entity_poly.pdbx_seq_one_letter_code
_entity_poly.pdbx_strand_id
1 'polypeptide(L)' 'MSFFDELKASLEEAVAIKQGNKAAERVTRYEVADVKAIRAQLNISQA' A
#
# COMPACT_ATOMS: atom_id res chain seq x y z
N MET A 1 -7.48 24.54 -14.27
CA MET A 1 -7.42 23.08 -14.46
C MET A 1 -8.73 22.52 -13.97
N SER A 2 -9.41 21.70 -14.77
CA SER A 2 -10.70 21.12 -14.40
C SER A 2 -10.48 19.94 -13.46
N PHE A 3 -11.37 19.71 -12.50
CA PHE A 3 -11.38 18.52 -11.63
C PHE A 3 -11.28 17.20 -12.43
N PHE A 4 -11.86 17.18 -13.63
CA PHE A 4 -11.77 16.04 -14.53
C PHE A 4 -10.33 15.78 -15.03
N ASP A 5 -9.55 16.83 -15.27
CA ASP A 5 -8.16 16.71 -15.72
C ASP A 5 -7.29 16.08 -14.61
N GLU A 6 -7.54 16.45 -13.34
CA GLU A 6 -6.85 15.89 -12.17
C GLU A 6 -7.20 14.41 -11.95
N LEU A 7 -8.49 14.06 -12.10
CA LEU A 7 -8.95 12.67 -12.03
C LEU A 7 -8.32 11.79 -13.11
N LYS A 8 -8.26 12.30 -14.34
CA LYS A 8 -7.66 11.59 -15.47
C LYS A 8 -6.16 11.37 -15.23
N ALA A 9 -5.44 12.39 -14.78
CA ALA A 9 -4.01 12.30 -14.48
C ALA A 9 -3.74 11.27 -13.36
N SER A 10 -4.54 11.26 -12.30
CA SER A 10 -4.45 10.29 -11.20
C SER A 10 -4.67 8.85 -11.68
N LEU A 11 -5.64 8.63 -12.59
CA LEU A 11 -5.91 7.32 -13.16
C LEU A 11 -4.75 6.81 -14.02
N GLU A 12 -4.21 7.67 -14.89
CA GLU A 12 -3.07 7.33 -15.74
C GLU A 12 -1.83 6.96 -14.92
N GLU A 13 -1.60 7.69 -13.83
CA GLU A 13 -0.54 7.38 -12.86
C GLU A 13 -0.74 6.01 -12.19
N ALA A 14 -1.95 5.69 -11.73
CA ALA A 14 -2.25 4.40 -11.12
C ALA A 14 -2.00 3.22 -12.08
N VAL A 15 -2.31 3.39 -13.37
CA VAL A 15 -2.02 2.38 -14.41
C VAL A 15 -0.52 2.22 -14.64
N ALA A 16 0.22 3.32 -14.72
CA ALA A 16 1.67 3.30 -14.89
C ALA A 16 2.38 2.63 -13.69
N ILE A 17 1.90 2.87 -12.47
CA ILE A 17 2.38 2.18 -11.25
C ILE A 17 2.09 0.68 -11.33
N LYS A 18 0.89 0.29 -11.72
CA LYS A 18 0.49 -1.12 -11.86
C LYS A 18 1.34 -1.87 -12.89
N GLN A 19 1.72 -1.21 -13.98
CA GLN A 19 2.56 -1.79 -15.03
C GLN A 19 4.05 -1.81 -14.69
N GLY A 20 4.47 -1.19 -13.57
CA GLY A 20 5.88 -1.07 -13.17
C GLY A 20 6.65 0.00 -13.95
N ASN A 21 5.96 0.84 -14.74
CA ASN A 21 6.54 1.91 -15.54
C ASN A 21 6.79 3.19 -14.72
N LYS A 22 6.16 3.32 -13.55
CA LYS A 22 6.31 4.47 -12.65
C LYS A 22 6.29 4.01 -11.19
N ALA A 23 7.17 4.57 -10.36
CA ALA A 23 7.10 4.36 -8.91
C ALA A 23 5.99 5.24 -8.32
N ALA A 24 5.24 4.71 -7.35
CA ALA A 24 4.23 5.49 -6.65
C ALA A 24 4.88 6.66 -5.92
N GLU A 25 4.40 7.89 -6.17
CA GLU A 25 4.96 9.10 -5.56
C GLU A 25 4.77 9.12 -4.04
N ARG A 26 3.70 8.49 -3.55
CA ARG A 26 3.41 8.33 -2.11
C ARG A 26 3.20 6.86 -1.77
N VAL A 27 4.20 6.25 -1.14
CA VAL A 27 4.11 4.91 -0.58
C VAL A 27 3.93 5.02 0.92
N THR A 28 2.72 4.75 1.40
CA THR A 28 2.47 4.54 2.84
C THR A 28 2.63 3.05 3.12
N ARG A 29 3.81 2.64 3.59
CA ARG A 29 4.06 1.26 4.01
C ARG A 29 3.61 1.09 5.45
N TYR A 30 2.56 0.30 5.67
CA TYR A 30 2.20 -0.16 7.00
C TYR A 30 3.03 -1.40 7.31
N GLU A 31 3.87 -1.33 8.35
CA GLU A 31 4.48 -2.53 8.91
C GLU A 31 3.39 -3.31 9.65
N VAL A 32 2.84 -4.32 8.98
CA VAL A 32 1.97 -5.29 9.64
C VAL A 32 2.88 -6.21 10.44
N ALA A 33 2.93 -6.01 11.76
CA ALA A 33 3.68 -6.87 12.64
C ALA A 33 3.20 -8.32 12.50
N ASP A 34 4.13 -9.27 12.37
CA ASP A 34 3.81 -10.69 12.33
C ASP A 34 3.36 -11.14 13.72
N VAL A 35 2.05 -11.04 13.95
CA VAL A 35 1.42 -11.38 15.22
C VAL A 35 1.65 -12.86 15.57
N LYS A 36 1.86 -13.73 14.58
CA LYS A 36 2.14 -15.15 14.82
C LYS A 36 3.55 -15.33 15.39
N ALA A 37 4.54 -14.64 14.83
CA ALA A 37 5.89 -14.62 15.38
C ALA A 37 5.92 -14.04 16.80
N ILE A 38 5.20 -12.93 17.03
CA ILE A 38 5.08 -12.30 18.35
C ILE A 38 4.41 -13.25 19.36
N ARG A 39 3.34 -13.95 18.97
CA ARG A 39 2.67 -14.94 19.84
C ARG A 39 3.58 -16.12 20.18
N ALA A 40 4.35 -16.61 19.21
CA ALA A 40 5.32 -17.68 19.43
C ALA A 40 6.40 -17.26 20.43
N GLN A 41 6.89 -16.02 20.36
CA GLN A 41 7.85 -15.49 21.32
C GLN A 41 7.25 -15.34 22.72
N LEU A 42 5.99 -14.92 22.81
CA LEU A 42 5.31 -14.64 24.07
C LEU A 42 4.61 -15.87 24.69
N ASN A 43 4.67 -17.04 24.04
CA ASN A 43 4.00 -18.28 24.47
C ASN A 43 2.49 -18.12 24.76
N ILE A 44 1.79 -17.33 23.94
CA ILE A 44 0.36 -17.05 24.15
C ILE A 44 -0.47 -17.74 23.05
N SER A 45 -1.46 -18.55 23.44
CA SER A 45 -2.47 -19.12 22.55
C SER A 45 -3.78 -18.33 22.64
N GLN A 46 -4.47 -18.14 21.51
CA GLN A 46 -5.80 -17.56 21.49
C GLN A 46 -6.83 -18.63 21.89
N ALA A 47 -7.77 -18.28 22.78
CA ALA A 47 -8.93 -19.10 23.14
C ALA A 47 -10.02 -19.02 22.05
#